data_AF-A0A4R0REC5-F1
#
_entry.id   AF-A0A4R0REC5-F1
#
_cell.length_a   1.000
_cell.length_b   1.000
_cell.length_c   1.000
_cell.angle_alpha   90.00
_cell.angle_beta   90.00
_cell.angle_gamma   90.00
#
_symmetry.space_group_name_H-M   'P 1'
#
loop_
_entity.id
_entity.type
_entity.pdbx_description
1 polymer ?
#
loop_
_entity_poly.entity_id
_entity_poly.type
_entity_poly.pdbx_seq_one_letter_code
_entity_poly.pdbx_strand_id
1 'polypeptide(L)'
;MTIKAIVFEVNWTVWSGKLDPQKWGKGRLASPKLEDNLQRDVSDKFLIRDVSDYSREIRLFQDIPKIIHDIKERRIGLGFVSRDSPRAACDRALYYFEYLDENHRDMPIIRAVDYNETGNGDFKSIFSSIKDWASAQGDEILFFDCHKESLAVNREQGVRVEIVSNQTGVTWEIYDHALEKYGHSGKGKDDQPKLGKLLGEGKFSKVYEAADDGDAVVKVLKNWTAEQSRRLQEIYAVIKTGRPFDPGNDRQDQLILMVALELRNLNIINELKDPKPEDFSGWMKMKKIVGTHIWKHRLYKKHPFSIEFQEFVRACMHLAMDGIEHVVKTYGVEHCDAHFKNVVFDFDGDKPVRARLLDWGIAVKMKWDGNRYVRGDDIQLIVPPYQDSKAGMKYTPDQFRRYWITWMVKTEYDALWSRNVITERDGQAFLKDLEGWYRRQ
;
A
#
# COMPACT_ATOMS: atom_id res chain seq x y z
N MET A 1 -7.18 17.52 -3.56
CA MET A 1 -6.33 18.33 -4.46
C MET A 1 -5.16 17.48 -4.90
N THR A 2 -5.08 17.22 -6.19
CA THR A 2 -4.22 16.20 -6.80
C THR A 2 -2.95 16.87 -7.33
N ILE A 3 -1.77 16.42 -6.89
CA ILE A 3 -0.51 16.87 -7.49
C ILE A 3 -0.49 16.38 -8.94
N LYS A 4 -0.31 17.31 -9.87
CA LYS A 4 -0.25 17.07 -11.31
C LYS A 4 1.18 17.02 -11.83
N ALA A 5 2.11 17.68 -11.14
CA ALA A 5 3.53 17.65 -11.48
C ALA A 5 4.41 17.60 -10.23
N ILE A 6 5.50 16.83 -10.32
CA ILE A 6 6.56 16.77 -9.32
C ILE A 6 7.84 17.19 -10.01
N VAL A 7 8.51 18.18 -9.43
CA VAL A 7 9.69 18.82 -9.99
C VAL A 7 10.84 18.68 -8.99
N PHE A 8 12.04 18.39 -9.49
CA PHE A 8 13.25 18.30 -8.67
C PHE A 8 14.31 19.29 -9.16
N GLU A 9 14.95 20.00 -8.24
CA GLU A 9 16.29 20.52 -8.51
C GLU A 9 17.23 19.31 -8.62
N VAL A 10 18.19 19.34 -9.53
CA VAL A 10 19.02 18.15 -9.81
C VAL A 10 20.25 18.04 -8.90
N ASN A 11 20.92 19.16 -8.62
CA ASN A 11 22.17 19.21 -7.85
C ASN A 11 21.87 19.07 -6.36
N TRP A 12 22.53 18.13 -5.70
CA TRP A 12 22.36 17.82 -4.27
C TRP A 12 20.96 17.39 -3.84
N THR A 13 20.04 17.24 -4.79
CA THR A 13 18.66 16.79 -4.55
C THR A 13 18.39 15.47 -5.29
N VAL A 14 18.85 15.33 -6.53
CA VAL A 14 18.74 14.08 -7.33
C VAL A 14 20.06 13.31 -7.36
N TRP A 15 21.17 14.02 -7.49
CA TRP A 15 22.51 13.45 -7.32
C TRP A 15 23.35 14.31 -6.40
N SER A 16 24.41 13.73 -5.84
CA SER A 16 25.42 14.50 -5.12
C SER A 16 26.23 15.36 -6.09
N GLY A 17 26.67 16.53 -5.63
CA GLY A 17 27.53 17.40 -6.44
C GLY A 17 26.79 18.32 -7.39
N LYS A 18 27.59 19.06 -8.15
CA LYS A 18 27.14 20.03 -9.16
C LYS A 18 28.00 19.86 -10.41
N LEU A 19 27.36 19.87 -11.58
CA LEU A 19 28.02 19.85 -12.90
C LEU A 19 28.50 21.27 -13.25
N ASP A 20 29.44 21.78 -12.46
CA ASP A 20 29.99 23.12 -12.59
C ASP A 20 30.82 23.28 -13.88
N PRO A 21 30.42 24.15 -14.83
CA PRO A 21 31.11 24.31 -16.11
C PRO A 21 32.50 24.92 -16.01
N GLN A 22 32.86 25.48 -14.85
CA GLN A 22 34.21 25.96 -14.58
C GLN A 22 35.15 24.84 -14.10
N LYS A 23 34.58 23.72 -13.65
CA LYS A 23 35.35 22.57 -13.13
C LYS A 23 35.29 21.39 -14.08
N TRP A 24 34.10 20.97 -14.50
CA TRP A 24 33.90 19.79 -15.33
C TRP A 24 34.37 20.00 -16.77
N GLY A 25 34.95 18.95 -17.37
CA GLY A 25 35.47 19.00 -18.73
C GLY A 25 36.60 20.02 -18.89
N LYS A 26 37.49 20.10 -17.89
CA LYS A 26 38.65 20.99 -17.88
C LYS A 26 39.93 20.20 -17.71
N GLY A 27 40.89 20.48 -18.57
CA GLY A 27 42.21 19.89 -18.54
C GLY A 27 42.69 19.49 -19.92
N ARG A 28 43.89 18.90 -19.98
CA ARG A 28 44.57 18.56 -21.24
C ARG A 28 43.84 17.48 -22.05
N LEU A 29 43.03 16.65 -21.41
CA LEU A 29 42.31 15.52 -22.01
C LEU A 29 40.81 15.78 -22.16
N ALA A 30 40.34 16.99 -21.86
CA ALA A 30 38.93 17.30 -21.93
C ALA A 30 38.45 17.47 -23.37
N SER A 31 37.32 16.85 -23.69
CA SER A 31 36.55 17.12 -24.90
C SER A 31 36.06 18.58 -24.90
N PRO A 32 35.92 19.23 -26.08
CA PRO A 32 35.49 20.63 -26.15
C PRO A 32 34.12 20.91 -25.54
N LYS A 33 33.22 19.93 -25.59
CA LYS A 33 31.88 19.99 -25.00
C LYS A 33 31.89 19.32 -23.64
N LEU A 34 31.33 19.98 -22.63
CA LEU A 34 31.35 19.48 -21.26
C LEU A 34 30.62 18.14 -21.14
N GLU A 35 29.45 18.00 -21.76
CA GLU A 35 28.64 16.79 -21.74
C GLU A 35 29.34 15.57 -22.34
N ASP A 36 30.29 15.76 -23.25
CA ASP A 36 31.06 14.67 -23.84
C ASP A 36 32.19 14.18 -22.92
N ASN A 37 32.42 14.88 -21.80
CA ASN A 37 33.36 14.45 -20.76
C ASN A 37 32.70 13.62 -19.66
N LEU A 38 31.37 13.47 -19.66
CA LEU A 38 30.66 12.65 -18.67
C LEU A 38 30.74 11.18 -19.09
N GLN A 39 31.14 10.33 -18.16
CA GLN A 39 31.18 8.89 -18.33
C GLN A 39 30.55 8.18 -17.14
N ARG A 40 29.63 7.26 -17.40
CA ARG A 40 29.12 6.34 -16.38
C ARG A 40 30.23 5.37 -15.95
N ASP A 41 30.39 5.18 -14.65
CA ASP A 41 31.32 4.19 -14.14
C ASP A 41 30.88 2.77 -14.54
N VAL A 42 31.84 1.92 -14.91
CA VAL A 42 31.56 0.56 -15.40
C VAL A 42 31.13 -0.36 -14.26
N SER A 43 31.62 -0.11 -13.04
CA SER A 43 31.36 -0.92 -11.84
C SER A 43 30.17 -0.41 -11.02
N ASP A 44 29.76 0.85 -11.23
CA ASP A 44 28.71 1.50 -10.44
C ASP A 44 27.78 2.35 -11.30
N LYS A 45 26.58 1.83 -11.57
CA LYS A 45 25.57 2.51 -12.40
C LYS A 45 25.02 3.79 -11.78
N PHE A 46 25.25 4.03 -10.49
CA PHE A 46 24.85 5.26 -9.80
C PHE A 46 25.94 6.33 -9.84
N LEU A 47 27.06 6.09 -10.52
CA LEU A 47 28.20 6.99 -10.53
C LEU A 47 28.51 7.49 -11.94
N ILE A 48 28.65 8.80 -12.08
CA ILE A 48 29.18 9.46 -13.29
C ILE A 48 30.43 10.22 -12.90
N ARG A 49 31.47 10.09 -13.71
CA ARG A 49 32.76 10.77 -13.52
C ARG A 49 33.11 11.62 -14.74
N ASP A 50 33.97 12.61 -14.51
CA ASP A 50 34.62 13.38 -15.56
C ASP A 50 35.81 12.59 -16.13
N VAL A 51 35.82 12.31 -17.43
CA VAL A 51 36.93 11.60 -18.09
C VAL A 51 38.24 12.39 -18.06
N SER A 52 38.16 13.72 -17.89
CA SER A 52 39.32 14.58 -17.78
C SER A 52 39.90 14.64 -16.37
N ASP A 53 39.12 14.26 -15.35
CA ASP A 53 39.50 14.23 -13.93
C ASP A 53 38.56 13.33 -13.12
N TYR A 54 38.94 12.06 -12.92
CA TYR A 54 38.11 11.08 -12.21
C TYR A 54 37.88 11.38 -10.72
N SER A 55 38.53 12.38 -10.13
CA SER A 55 38.18 12.85 -8.79
C SER A 55 36.87 13.65 -8.76
N ARG A 56 36.40 14.11 -9.92
CA ARG A 56 35.11 14.79 -10.09
C ARG A 56 34.06 13.76 -10.42
N GLU A 57 33.16 13.55 -9.48
CA GLU A 57 32.06 12.60 -9.62
C GLU A 57 30.76 13.18 -9.11
N ILE A 58 29.65 12.72 -9.71
CA ILE A 58 28.31 12.87 -9.19
C ILE A 58 27.71 11.48 -8.97
N ARG A 59 26.98 11.32 -7.87
CA ARG A 59 26.36 10.06 -7.51
C ARG A 59 24.86 10.23 -7.40
N LEU A 60 24.11 9.45 -8.17
CA LEU A 60 22.66 9.41 -8.05
C LEU A 60 22.27 8.91 -6.66
N PHE A 61 21.36 9.61 -5.98
CA PHE A 61 20.86 9.13 -4.69
C PHE A 61 20.06 7.85 -4.87
N GLN A 62 20.20 6.90 -3.93
CA GLN A 62 19.77 5.51 -4.10
C GLN A 62 18.27 5.36 -4.39
N ASP A 63 17.44 6.21 -3.80
CA ASP A 63 15.98 6.13 -3.94
C ASP A 63 15.44 6.78 -5.21
N ILE A 64 16.24 7.57 -5.94
CA ILE A 64 15.74 8.32 -7.10
C ILE A 64 15.15 7.40 -8.18
N PRO A 65 15.77 6.28 -8.59
CA PRO A 65 15.16 5.37 -9.55
C PRO A 65 13.80 4.86 -9.09
N LYS A 66 13.66 4.53 -7.79
CA LYS A 66 12.41 4.07 -7.19
C LYS A 66 11.35 5.17 -7.18
N ILE A 67 11.74 6.40 -6.86
CA ILE A 67 10.88 7.59 -6.87
C ILE A 67 10.39 7.88 -8.28
N ILE A 68 11.26 7.89 -9.29
CA ILE A 68 10.88 8.15 -10.69
C ILE A 68 9.92 7.07 -11.20
N HIS A 69 10.21 5.80 -10.89
CA HIS A 69 9.30 4.70 -11.22
C HIS A 69 7.91 4.93 -10.64
N ASP A 70 7.82 5.29 -9.35
CA ASP A 70 6.55 5.66 -8.73
C ASP A 70 5.93 6.88 -9.44
N ILE A 71 6.64 7.96 -9.75
CA ILE A 71 6.08 9.13 -10.47
C ILE A 71 5.52 8.78 -11.87
N LYS A 72 6.08 7.80 -12.59
CA LYS A 72 5.55 7.36 -13.88
C LYS A 72 4.36 6.42 -13.70
N GLU A 73 4.51 5.41 -12.85
CA GLU A 73 3.40 4.54 -12.42
C GLU A 73 2.26 5.35 -11.80
N ARG A 74 2.60 6.55 -11.31
CA ARG A 74 2.01 7.87 -11.01
C ARG A 74 1.13 8.63 -11.99
N ARG A 75 1.39 8.64 -13.31
CA ARG A 75 0.57 9.53 -14.20
C ARG A 75 0.91 10.99 -13.95
N ILE A 76 1.87 11.26 -13.07
CA ILE A 76 2.21 12.59 -12.59
C ILE A 76 3.32 13.08 -13.49
N GLY A 77 3.21 14.32 -13.95
CA GLY A 77 4.26 14.91 -14.78
C GLY A 77 5.56 15.04 -13.98
N LEU A 78 6.66 14.53 -14.53
CA LEU A 78 7.99 14.60 -13.92
C LEU A 78 8.76 15.77 -14.51
N GLY A 79 9.25 16.66 -13.65
CA GLY A 79 10.12 17.76 -14.03
C GLY A 79 11.51 17.71 -13.40
N PHE A 80 12.52 18.11 -14.15
CA PHE A 80 13.85 18.42 -13.61
C PHE A 80 14.21 19.87 -13.94
N VAL A 81 14.72 20.57 -12.93
CA VAL A 81 15.15 21.97 -13.04
C VAL A 81 16.57 22.10 -12.51
N SER A 82 17.32 23.05 -13.04
CA SER A 82 18.61 23.42 -12.46
C SER A 82 18.97 24.83 -12.83
N ARG A 83 19.35 25.66 -11.85
CA ARG A 83 19.77 27.05 -12.11
C ARG A 83 21.24 27.20 -12.46
N ASP A 84 21.99 26.14 -12.22
CA ASP A 84 23.38 26.22 -11.82
C ASP A 84 24.28 25.29 -12.64
N SER A 85 23.67 24.32 -13.32
CA SER A 85 24.32 23.34 -14.17
C SER A 85 23.85 23.52 -15.63
N PRO A 86 24.74 23.39 -16.64
CA PRO A 86 24.36 23.54 -18.04
C PRO A 86 23.38 22.44 -18.48
N ARG A 87 22.38 22.82 -19.27
CA ARG A 87 21.35 21.89 -19.79
C ARG A 87 21.90 20.62 -20.39
N ALA A 88 22.83 20.75 -21.35
CA ALA A 88 23.41 19.60 -22.06
C ALA A 88 24.14 18.62 -21.11
N ALA A 89 24.73 19.14 -20.04
CA ALA A 89 25.39 18.34 -19.02
C ALA A 89 24.38 17.53 -18.20
N CYS A 90 23.32 18.20 -17.74
CA CYS A 90 22.22 17.56 -17.02
C CYS A 90 21.52 16.50 -17.89
N ASP A 91 21.25 16.82 -19.15
CA ASP A 91 20.62 15.90 -20.10
C ASP A 91 21.47 14.64 -20.30
N ARG A 92 22.78 14.80 -20.43
CA ARG A 92 23.70 13.67 -20.53
C ARG A 92 23.75 12.85 -19.24
N ALA A 93 23.75 13.49 -18.08
CA ALA A 93 23.72 12.78 -16.80
C ALA A 93 22.43 11.97 -16.63
N LEU A 94 21.27 12.58 -16.92
CA LEU A 94 19.96 11.92 -16.91
C LEU A 94 19.82 10.84 -17.98
N TYR A 95 20.63 10.88 -19.05
CA TYR A 95 20.72 9.82 -20.04
C TYR A 95 21.49 8.59 -19.51
N TYR A 96 22.55 8.80 -18.73
CA TYR A 96 23.36 7.71 -18.19
C TYR A 96 22.74 7.03 -16.97
N PHE A 97 22.07 7.80 -16.13
CA PHE A 97 21.31 7.26 -15.03
C PHE A 97 20.02 6.61 -15.52
N GLU A 98 19.70 5.47 -14.92
CA GLU A 98 18.61 4.61 -15.33
C GLU A 98 17.61 4.42 -14.19
N TYR A 99 16.35 4.16 -14.57
CA TYR A 99 15.30 3.71 -13.68
C TYR A 99 14.57 2.52 -14.31
N LEU A 100 13.86 1.74 -13.49
CA LEU A 100 13.01 0.65 -13.99
C LEU A 100 11.70 1.24 -14.53
N ASP A 101 11.37 0.97 -15.80
CA ASP A 101 10.09 1.36 -16.39
C ASP A 101 8.92 0.49 -15.87
N GLU A 102 7.70 0.78 -16.33
CA GLU A 102 6.49 0.01 -15.98
C GLU A 102 6.56 -1.47 -16.43
N ASN A 103 7.48 -1.83 -17.34
CA ASN A 103 7.72 -3.19 -17.80
C ASN A 103 8.97 -3.82 -17.16
N HIS A 104 9.48 -3.22 -16.08
CA HIS A 104 10.69 -3.66 -15.37
C HIS A 104 11.97 -3.68 -16.23
N ARG A 105 12.09 -2.76 -17.20
CA ARG A 105 13.30 -2.58 -18.01
C ARG A 105 14.06 -1.35 -17.56
N ASP A 106 15.38 -1.44 -17.49
CA ASP A 106 16.24 -0.28 -17.26
C ASP A 106 16.12 0.70 -18.43
N MET A 107 15.70 1.92 -18.12
CA MET A 107 15.48 3.00 -19.09
C MET A 107 16.19 4.26 -18.61
N PRO A 108 16.82 5.03 -19.52
CA PRO A 108 17.38 6.34 -19.17
C PRO A 108 16.35 7.23 -18.49
N ILE A 109 16.71 7.85 -17.37
CA ILE A 109 15.82 8.76 -16.61
C ILE A 109 15.28 9.86 -17.51
N ILE A 110 16.10 10.39 -18.42
CA ILE A 110 15.68 11.46 -19.35
C ILE A 110 14.43 11.10 -20.17
N ARG A 111 14.17 9.81 -20.44
CA ARG A 111 12.97 9.36 -21.17
C ARG A 111 11.70 9.45 -20.33
N ALA A 112 11.82 9.57 -19.02
CA ALA A 112 10.70 9.71 -18.10
C ALA A 112 10.25 11.17 -17.91
N VAL A 113 11.08 12.13 -18.33
CA VAL A 113 10.93 13.56 -18.02
C VAL A 113 9.89 14.19 -18.93
N ASP A 114 8.89 14.81 -18.33
CA ASP A 114 7.82 15.53 -19.03
C ASP A 114 8.17 17.03 -19.14
N TYR A 115 8.89 17.58 -18.15
CA TYR A 115 9.32 18.99 -18.12
C TYR A 115 10.82 19.11 -17.85
N ASN A 116 11.61 19.39 -18.88
CA ASN A 116 13.06 19.49 -18.73
C ASN A 116 13.53 20.95 -18.86
N GLU A 117 13.59 21.62 -17.72
CA GLU A 117 14.02 23.02 -17.58
C GLU A 117 15.34 23.08 -16.80
N THR A 118 16.28 22.21 -17.16
CA THR A 118 17.66 22.28 -16.67
C THR A 118 18.44 23.34 -17.45
N GLY A 119 19.08 24.29 -16.76
CA GLY A 119 19.84 25.38 -17.36
C GLY A 119 19.62 26.72 -16.65
N ASN A 120 20.56 27.66 -16.80
CA ASN A 120 20.58 28.94 -16.06
C ASN A 120 19.32 29.80 -16.32
N GLY A 121 18.27 29.57 -15.56
CA GLY A 121 17.01 30.32 -15.56
C GLY A 121 16.59 30.69 -14.14
N ASP A 122 15.68 31.65 -14.01
CA ASP A 122 15.05 31.97 -12.75
C ASP A 122 13.87 31.02 -12.48
N PHE A 123 13.66 30.61 -11.22
CA PHE A 123 12.58 29.68 -10.90
C PHE A 123 11.19 30.24 -11.23
N LYS A 124 11.00 31.56 -11.26
CA LYS A 124 9.70 32.16 -11.55
C LYS A 124 9.28 31.91 -12.99
N SER A 125 10.16 32.12 -13.97
CA SER A 125 9.89 31.81 -15.38
C SER A 125 9.74 30.32 -15.64
N ILE A 126 10.58 29.49 -15.00
CA ILE A 126 10.53 28.03 -15.09
C ILE A 126 9.17 27.50 -14.60
N PHE A 127 8.76 27.86 -13.37
CA PHE A 127 7.50 27.37 -12.82
C PHE A 127 6.26 27.98 -13.48
N SER A 128 6.36 29.18 -14.07
CA SER A 128 5.29 29.70 -14.93
C SER A 128 5.08 28.78 -16.13
N SER A 129 6.16 28.37 -16.81
CA SER A 129 6.09 27.49 -17.98
C SER A 129 5.58 26.10 -17.62
N ILE A 130 6.06 25.54 -16.50
CA ILE A 130 5.62 24.21 -16.03
C ILE A 130 4.12 24.23 -15.67
N LYS A 131 3.60 25.29 -15.06
CA LYS A 131 2.15 25.42 -14.77
C LYS A 131 1.32 25.36 -16.05
N ASP A 132 1.76 26.04 -17.09
CA ASP A 132 1.08 26.06 -18.38
C ASP A 132 1.11 24.67 -19.05
N TRP A 133 2.28 24.04 -19.12
CA TRP A 133 2.42 22.71 -19.72
C TRP A 133 1.68 21.61 -18.95
N ALA A 134 1.73 21.66 -17.62
CA ALA A 134 1.05 20.70 -16.75
C ALA A 134 -0.46 20.97 -16.63
N SER A 135 -0.96 22.10 -17.17
CA SER A 135 -2.33 22.58 -16.94
C SER A 135 -2.68 22.55 -15.44
N ALA A 136 -1.77 23.08 -14.62
CA ALA A 136 -1.76 22.95 -13.16
C ALA A 136 -1.72 24.32 -12.47
N GLN A 137 -2.44 24.43 -11.35
CA GLN A 137 -2.24 25.53 -10.41
C GLN A 137 -0.96 25.32 -9.61
N GLY A 138 -0.43 26.39 -9.01
CA GLY A 138 0.82 26.31 -8.25
C GLY A 138 0.74 25.26 -7.15
N ASP A 139 -0.37 25.22 -6.42
CA ASP A 139 -0.58 24.28 -5.32
C ASP A 139 -0.84 22.83 -5.78
N GLU A 140 -0.89 22.58 -7.08
CA GLU A 140 -0.92 21.25 -7.71
C GLU A 140 0.49 20.79 -8.14
N ILE A 141 1.54 21.57 -7.86
CA ILE A 141 2.94 21.26 -8.17
C ILE A 141 3.72 21.10 -6.87
N LEU A 142 4.48 20.00 -6.79
CA LEU A 142 5.41 19.73 -5.70
C LEU A 142 6.85 19.88 -6.20
N PHE A 143 7.63 20.71 -5.52
CA PHE A 143 9.02 20.99 -5.85
C PHE A 143 9.94 20.56 -4.71
N PHE A 144 10.96 19.75 -5.02
CA PHE A 144 12.02 19.38 -4.09
C PHE A 144 13.30 20.13 -4.42
N ASP A 145 13.92 20.71 -3.40
CA ASP A 145 15.19 21.43 -3.50
C ASP A 145 15.95 21.31 -2.17
N CYS A 146 17.27 21.47 -2.17
CA CYS A 146 18.06 21.55 -0.95
C CYS A 146 18.32 23.00 -0.48
N HIS A 147 17.92 24.02 -1.25
CA HIS A 147 18.16 25.43 -0.96
C HIS A 147 16.92 26.14 -0.41
N LYS A 148 17.05 26.78 0.77
CA LYS A 148 15.92 27.45 1.45
C LYS A 148 15.39 28.64 0.66
N GLU A 149 16.20 29.23 -0.20
CA GLU A 149 15.85 30.30 -1.12
C GLU A 149 14.68 29.90 -2.04
N SER A 150 14.53 28.61 -2.34
CA SER A 150 13.46 28.06 -3.14
C SER A 150 12.08 28.14 -2.48
N LEU A 151 11.99 28.43 -1.18
CA LEU A 151 10.73 28.78 -0.52
C LEU A 151 10.11 30.07 -1.08
N ALA A 152 10.88 30.92 -1.76
CA ALA A 152 10.33 32.06 -2.50
C ALA A 152 9.37 31.61 -3.62
N VAL A 153 9.61 30.46 -4.25
CA VAL A 153 8.74 29.90 -5.31
C VAL A 153 7.34 29.59 -4.75
N ASN A 154 7.25 29.11 -3.50
CA ASN A 154 5.96 28.93 -2.83
C ASN A 154 5.20 30.25 -2.69
N ARG A 155 5.87 31.28 -2.15
CA ARG A 155 5.25 32.61 -1.94
C ARG A 155 4.82 33.29 -3.24
N GLU A 156 5.60 33.12 -4.31
CA GLU A 156 5.41 33.84 -5.57
C GLU A 156 4.54 33.09 -6.59
N GLN A 157 4.61 31.76 -6.62
CA GLN A 157 3.95 30.93 -7.63
C GLN A 157 2.87 29.99 -7.05
N GLY A 158 2.78 29.89 -5.71
CA GLY A 158 1.88 28.97 -5.01
C GLY A 158 2.37 27.51 -4.99
N VAL A 159 3.60 27.27 -5.46
CA VAL A 159 4.19 25.91 -5.57
C VAL A 159 4.50 25.35 -4.20
N ARG A 160 4.19 24.07 -3.98
CA ARG A 160 4.52 23.41 -2.71
C ARG A 160 5.98 23.02 -2.73
N VAL A 161 6.75 23.47 -1.75
CA VAL A 161 8.20 23.28 -1.71
C VAL A 161 8.59 22.42 -0.51
N GLU A 162 9.37 21.38 -0.75
CA GLU A 162 10.03 20.58 0.30
C GLU A 162 11.53 20.77 0.23
N ILE A 163 12.10 21.17 1.38
CA ILE A 163 13.53 21.38 1.52
C ILE A 163 14.17 20.08 2.01
N VAL A 164 15.11 19.55 1.24
CA VAL A 164 15.82 18.31 1.54
C VAL A 164 17.26 18.57 1.96
N SER A 165 17.89 17.57 2.59
CA SER A 165 19.30 17.65 2.95
C SER A 165 20.18 17.45 1.72
N ASN A 166 21.19 18.31 1.53
CA ASN A 166 22.18 18.15 0.46
C ASN A 166 23.09 16.91 0.63
N GLN A 167 23.10 16.30 1.82
CA GLN A 167 23.88 15.09 2.09
C GLN A 167 23.18 13.83 1.61
N THR A 168 21.85 13.79 1.71
CA THR A 168 21.04 12.60 1.40
C THR A 168 20.20 12.77 0.15
N GLY A 169 20.02 14.01 -0.33
CA GLY A 169 19.07 14.34 -1.38
C GLY A 169 17.63 14.00 -0.97
N VAL A 170 16.79 13.75 -1.99
CA VAL A 170 15.45 13.20 -1.78
C VAL A 170 15.55 11.70 -1.52
N THR A 171 15.09 11.28 -0.34
CA THR A 171 14.90 9.86 -0.02
C THR A 171 13.45 9.45 -0.27
N TRP A 172 13.19 8.14 -0.29
CA TRP A 172 11.85 7.61 -0.43
C TRP A 172 10.91 8.14 0.66
N GLU A 173 11.37 8.21 1.91
CA GLU A 173 10.56 8.68 3.04
C GLU A 173 10.21 10.15 2.91
N ILE A 174 11.15 10.99 2.46
CA ILE A 174 10.90 12.43 2.23
C ILE A 174 9.89 12.62 1.11
N TYR A 175 10.08 11.88 0.01
CA TYR A 175 9.18 11.90 -1.13
C TYR A 175 7.76 11.47 -0.75
N ASP A 176 7.64 10.32 -0.08
CA ASP A 176 6.36 9.74 0.32
C ASP A 176 5.65 10.65 1.34
N HIS A 177 6.37 11.14 2.36
CA HIS A 177 5.81 12.09 3.32
C HIS A 177 5.35 13.39 2.64
N ALA A 178 6.09 13.92 1.67
CA ALA A 178 5.69 15.11 0.92
C ALA A 178 4.42 14.86 0.09
N LEU A 179 4.30 13.68 -0.51
CA LEU A 179 3.08 13.24 -1.18
C LEU A 179 1.92 13.02 -0.20
N GLU A 180 2.15 12.53 1.01
CA GLU A 180 1.10 12.44 2.03
C GLU A 180 0.64 13.82 2.51
N LYS A 181 1.61 14.72 2.73
CA LYS A 181 1.39 16.08 3.21
C LYS A 181 0.66 16.93 2.18
N TYR A 182 0.98 16.76 0.90
CA TYR A 182 0.51 17.65 -0.16
C TYR A 182 -0.27 16.99 -1.28
N GLY A 183 0.05 15.76 -1.59
CA GLY A 183 -0.71 14.92 -2.50
C GLY A 183 -2.03 14.50 -1.87
N HIS A 184 -3.12 15.05 -2.41
CA HIS A 184 -4.26 14.19 -2.68
C HIS A 184 -4.25 13.83 -4.17
N SER A 185 -3.12 13.31 -4.66
CA SER A 185 -2.99 12.53 -5.88
C SER A 185 -2.59 11.11 -5.46
N GLY A 186 -3.44 10.11 -5.62
CA GLY A 186 -3.92 9.77 -6.95
C GLY A 186 -2.76 9.20 -7.75
N LYS A 187 -2.09 8.16 -7.21
CA LYS A 187 -1.90 6.89 -7.91
C LYS A 187 -1.25 5.83 -7.03
N GLY A 188 -1.50 4.58 -7.38
CA GLY A 188 -1.12 3.41 -6.62
C GLY A 188 0.29 2.93 -6.92
N LYS A 189 0.95 2.44 -5.87
CA LYS A 189 1.24 1.00 -5.78
C LYS A 189 0.28 0.39 -4.79
N ASP A 190 -0.76 -0.21 -5.36
CA ASP A 190 -1.39 -1.44 -4.91
C ASP A 190 -2.47 -1.72 -5.96
N ASP A 191 -2.21 -2.70 -6.82
CA ASP A 191 -3.26 -3.37 -7.59
C ASP A 191 -4.10 -4.24 -6.64
N GLN A 192 -4.75 -3.57 -5.67
CA GLN A 192 -5.82 -4.11 -4.85
C GLN A 192 -6.96 -3.09 -4.77
N PRO A 193 -8.24 -3.53 -4.87
CA PRO A 193 -9.39 -2.68 -4.55
C PRO A 193 -9.21 -2.03 -3.17
N LYS A 194 -9.78 -0.83 -2.98
CA LYS A 194 -9.73 0.02 -1.76
C LYS A 194 -10.31 -0.62 -0.49
N LEU A 195 -10.42 -1.95 -0.43
CA LEU A 195 -11.00 -2.69 0.67
C LEU A 195 -10.10 -2.68 1.91
N GLY A 196 -8.78 -2.87 1.78
CA GLY A 196 -7.86 -2.94 2.92
C GLY A 196 -7.86 -1.70 3.82
N LYS A 197 -8.15 -0.52 3.24
CA LYS A 197 -8.27 0.76 3.97
C LYS A 197 -9.67 1.03 4.53
N LEU A 198 -10.71 0.39 3.97
CA LEU A 198 -12.11 0.59 4.35
C LEU A 198 -12.63 -0.49 5.31
N LEU A 199 -11.97 -1.64 5.34
CA LEU A 199 -12.28 -2.75 6.21
C LEU A 199 -11.05 -3.22 7.02
N GLY A 200 -10.15 -2.35 7.49
CA GLY A 200 -9.16 -2.81 8.47
C GLY A 200 -7.94 -1.94 8.69
N GLU A 201 -7.60 -1.06 7.75
CA GLU A 201 -6.50 -0.09 7.87
C GLU A 201 -6.94 1.31 7.52
N GLY A 202 -7.99 1.77 8.21
CA GLY A 202 -8.41 3.16 8.16
C GLY A 202 -8.06 3.89 9.45
N LYS A 203 -8.25 5.22 9.44
CA LYS A 203 -8.26 6.12 10.61
C LYS A 203 -9.18 5.67 11.77
N PHE A 204 -9.89 4.55 11.60
CA PHE A 204 -10.89 3.96 12.48
C PHE A 204 -10.56 2.54 12.98
N SER A 205 -9.39 1.96 12.68
CA SER A 205 -8.92 0.77 13.44
C SER A 205 -8.96 1.05 14.95
N LYS A 206 -8.68 2.30 15.32
CA LYS A 206 -8.82 2.85 16.67
C LYS A 206 -10.26 3.01 17.18
N VAL A 207 -11.31 2.92 16.36
CA VAL A 207 -12.71 3.03 16.83
C VAL A 207 -13.12 1.79 17.62
N TYR A 208 -12.61 0.61 17.26
CA TYR A 208 -12.75 -0.59 18.08
C TYR A 208 -11.93 -0.50 19.38
N GLU A 209 -10.96 0.42 19.45
CA GLU A 209 -10.05 0.63 20.58
C GLU A 209 -10.42 1.83 21.47
N ALA A 210 -11.35 2.69 21.02
CA ALA A 210 -11.75 3.89 21.74
C ALA A 210 -12.63 3.53 22.95
N ALA A 211 -12.31 4.10 24.12
CA ALA A 211 -12.95 3.78 25.39
C ALA A 211 -14.29 4.51 25.61
N ASP A 212 -14.70 5.38 24.67
CA ASP A 212 -15.54 6.53 25.00
C ASP A 212 -17.00 6.44 24.48
N ASP A 213 -17.39 5.35 23.80
CA ASP A 213 -18.79 5.10 23.40
C ASP A 213 -19.19 3.66 23.78
N GLY A 214 -20.25 3.55 24.59
CA GLY A 214 -20.56 2.40 25.44
C GLY A 214 -21.31 1.26 24.75
N ASP A 215 -21.98 1.50 23.62
CA ASP A 215 -22.92 0.52 23.06
C ASP A 215 -22.76 0.24 21.56
N ALA A 216 -22.02 1.05 20.81
CA ALA A 216 -21.94 0.87 19.36
C ALA A 216 -20.70 1.48 18.70
N VAL A 217 -20.31 0.90 17.57
CA VAL A 217 -19.22 1.37 16.70
C VAL A 217 -19.82 1.94 15.42
N VAL A 218 -19.48 3.17 15.04
CA VAL A 218 -19.92 3.82 13.80
C VAL A 218 -18.80 3.78 12.75
N LYS A 219 -19.06 3.16 11.59
CA LYS A 219 -18.21 3.17 10.39
C LYS A 219 -18.74 4.20 9.40
N VAL A 220 -17.88 5.09 8.90
CA VAL A 220 -18.23 6.08 7.85
C VAL A 220 -17.38 5.82 6.61
N LEU A 221 -18.04 5.50 5.50
CA LEU A 221 -17.43 5.37 4.17
C LEU A 221 -17.46 6.74 3.48
N LYS A 222 -16.30 7.38 3.33
CA LYS A 222 -16.21 8.71 2.71
C LYS A 222 -16.45 8.64 1.19
N ASN A 223 -17.02 9.71 0.64
CA ASN A 223 -17.16 9.98 -0.81
C ASN A 223 -18.10 9.04 -1.59
N TRP A 224 -19.25 8.67 -1.02
CA TRP A 224 -20.31 7.97 -1.78
C TRP A 224 -21.03 8.91 -2.75
N THR A 225 -21.09 8.51 -4.02
CA THR A 225 -21.90 9.17 -5.05
C THR A 225 -23.33 8.64 -5.02
N ALA A 226 -24.29 9.42 -5.53
CA ALA A 226 -25.68 8.98 -5.67
C ALA A 226 -25.81 7.69 -6.49
N GLU A 227 -24.95 7.53 -7.51
CA GLU A 227 -24.91 6.34 -8.35
C GLU A 227 -24.42 5.11 -7.58
N GLN A 228 -23.41 5.26 -6.73
CA GLN A 228 -22.97 4.17 -5.85
C GLN A 228 -24.08 3.76 -4.89
N SER A 229 -24.78 4.73 -4.27
CA SER A 229 -25.90 4.46 -3.36
C SER A 229 -27.01 3.67 -4.05
N ARG A 230 -27.39 4.08 -5.26
CA ARG A 230 -28.37 3.35 -6.08
C ARG A 230 -27.89 1.93 -6.37
N ARG A 231 -26.64 1.79 -6.81
CA ARG A 231 -26.07 0.50 -7.18
C ARG A 231 -25.96 -0.46 -5.98
N LEU A 232 -25.67 0.06 -4.79
CA LEU A 232 -25.72 -0.72 -3.55
C LEU A 232 -27.10 -1.28 -3.27
N GLN A 233 -28.14 -0.46 -3.38
CA GLN A 233 -29.51 -0.91 -3.13
C GLN A 233 -29.92 -2.00 -4.13
N GLU A 234 -29.51 -1.88 -5.40
CA GLU A 234 -29.74 -2.91 -6.43
C GLU A 234 -29.05 -4.23 -6.07
N ILE A 235 -27.76 -4.18 -5.74
CA ILE A 235 -26.98 -5.37 -5.37
C ILE A 235 -27.56 -5.98 -4.09
N TYR A 236 -27.83 -5.17 -3.07
CA TYR A 236 -28.40 -5.59 -1.80
C TYR A 236 -29.75 -6.29 -1.99
N ALA A 237 -30.63 -5.75 -2.84
CA ALA A 237 -31.93 -6.33 -3.16
C ALA A 237 -31.82 -7.73 -3.77
N VAL A 238 -30.76 -8.01 -4.54
CA VAL A 238 -30.47 -9.35 -5.05
C VAL A 238 -29.97 -10.26 -3.93
N ILE A 239 -28.89 -9.88 -3.26
CA ILE A 239 -28.19 -10.77 -2.31
C ILE A 239 -28.99 -11.05 -1.02
N LYS A 240 -29.93 -10.19 -0.64
CA LYS A 240 -30.80 -10.43 0.52
C LYS A 240 -31.82 -11.55 0.29
N THR A 241 -32.10 -11.89 -0.97
CA THR A 241 -32.95 -13.03 -1.34
C THR A 241 -32.19 -14.37 -1.35
N GLY A 242 -30.89 -14.35 -1.02
CA GLY A 242 -30.02 -15.53 -1.09
C GLY A 242 -29.55 -15.87 -2.52
N ARG A 243 -29.88 -15.04 -3.51
CA ARG A 243 -29.37 -15.16 -4.88
C ARG A 243 -27.95 -14.61 -4.98
N PRO A 244 -27.06 -15.28 -5.74
CA PRO A 244 -25.74 -14.72 -6.03
C PRO A 244 -25.89 -13.46 -6.90
N PHE A 245 -25.00 -12.49 -6.70
CA PHE A 245 -24.83 -11.34 -7.58
C PHE A 245 -23.43 -11.41 -8.17
N ASP A 246 -23.35 -11.45 -9.50
CA ASP A 246 -22.08 -11.46 -10.24
C ASP A 246 -21.72 -10.02 -10.62
N PRO A 247 -20.69 -9.41 -10.01
CA PRO A 247 -20.24 -8.07 -10.37
C PRO A 247 -19.40 -8.03 -11.66
N GLY A 248 -19.13 -9.18 -12.28
CA GLY A 248 -18.21 -9.33 -13.39
C GLY A 248 -16.80 -8.84 -13.04
N ASN A 249 -16.13 -8.25 -14.03
CA ASN A 249 -14.82 -7.61 -13.86
C ASN A 249 -14.93 -6.13 -13.48
N ASP A 250 -16.13 -5.62 -13.17
CA ASP A 250 -16.29 -4.23 -12.77
C ASP A 250 -15.82 -4.03 -11.33
N ARG A 251 -14.70 -3.33 -11.17
CA ARG A 251 -14.08 -3.10 -9.87
C ARG A 251 -14.99 -2.33 -8.91
N GLN A 252 -15.92 -1.51 -9.42
CA GLN A 252 -16.83 -0.73 -8.59
C GLN A 252 -17.98 -1.60 -8.06
N ASP A 253 -18.61 -2.41 -8.89
CA ASP A 253 -19.64 -3.36 -8.47
C ASP A 253 -19.10 -4.43 -7.52
N GLN A 254 -17.87 -4.89 -7.76
CA GLN A 254 -17.17 -5.77 -6.82
C GLN A 254 -17.10 -5.13 -5.44
N LEU A 255 -16.69 -3.86 -5.36
CA LEU A 255 -16.59 -3.11 -4.10
C LEU A 255 -17.95 -2.90 -3.43
N ILE A 256 -18.97 -2.53 -4.21
CA ILE A 256 -20.31 -2.26 -3.70
C ILE A 256 -20.94 -3.57 -3.17
N LEU A 257 -20.70 -4.69 -3.85
CA LEU A 257 -21.10 -6.02 -3.38
C LEU A 257 -20.49 -6.36 -2.01
N MET A 258 -19.24 -5.97 -1.74
CA MET A 258 -18.62 -6.20 -0.43
C MET A 258 -19.33 -5.45 0.69
N VAL A 259 -19.64 -4.18 0.46
CA VAL A 259 -20.37 -3.36 1.43
C VAL A 259 -21.79 -3.90 1.62
N ALA A 260 -22.45 -4.33 0.55
CA ALA A 260 -23.77 -4.94 0.61
C ALA A 260 -23.79 -6.23 1.45
N LEU A 261 -22.76 -7.08 1.28
CA LEU A 261 -22.61 -8.34 2.03
C LEU A 261 -22.34 -8.09 3.52
N GLU A 262 -21.48 -7.13 3.86
CA GLU A 262 -21.23 -6.69 5.25
C GLU A 262 -22.54 -6.24 5.93
N LEU A 263 -23.29 -5.34 5.29
CA LEU A 263 -24.58 -4.87 5.80
C LEU A 263 -25.57 -6.01 5.98
N ARG A 264 -25.61 -6.96 5.03
CA ARG A 264 -26.46 -8.16 5.11
C ARG A 264 -26.06 -9.03 6.29
N ASN A 265 -24.77 -9.30 6.46
CA ASN A 265 -24.25 -10.17 7.52
C ASN A 265 -24.56 -9.60 8.89
N LEU A 266 -24.19 -8.33 9.13
CA LEU A 266 -24.47 -7.63 10.39
C LEU A 266 -25.97 -7.60 10.69
N ASN A 267 -26.82 -7.46 9.68
CA ASN A 267 -28.27 -7.53 9.83
C ASN A 267 -28.75 -8.95 10.22
N ILE A 268 -28.25 -10.01 9.58
CA ILE A 268 -28.62 -11.40 9.87
C ILE A 268 -28.29 -11.80 11.31
N ILE A 269 -27.15 -11.35 11.84
CA ILE A 269 -26.71 -11.67 13.21
C ILE A 269 -27.22 -10.67 14.27
N ASN A 270 -28.09 -9.72 13.89
CA ASN A 270 -28.62 -8.67 14.74
C ASN A 270 -27.54 -7.76 15.37
N GLU A 271 -26.44 -7.53 14.66
CA GLU A 271 -25.37 -6.62 15.07
C GLU A 271 -25.41 -5.27 14.35
N LEU A 272 -26.12 -5.15 13.22
CA LEU A 272 -26.40 -3.86 12.58
C LEU A 272 -27.44 -3.08 13.38
N LYS A 273 -27.09 -1.88 13.83
CA LYS A 273 -28.00 -0.98 14.55
C LYS A 273 -28.68 0.05 13.65
N ASP A 274 -27.93 0.62 12.70
CA ASP A 274 -28.39 1.73 11.84
C ASP A 274 -27.37 1.95 10.70
N PRO A 275 -27.73 2.50 9.54
CA PRO A 275 -29.05 2.48 8.95
C PRO A 275 -29.50 1.05 8.67
N LYS A 276 -30.79 0.88 8.36
CA LYS A 276 -31.22 -0.34 7.67
C LYS A 276 -30.39 -0.48 6.39
N PRO A 277 -30.09 -1.70 5.95
CA PRO A 277 -29.30 -1.90 4.74
C PRO A 277 -29.89 -1.19 3.50
N GLU A 278 -31.22 -1.12 3.40
CA GLU A 278 -31.94 -0.39 2.35
C GLU A 278 -31.71 1.12 2.39
N ASP A 279 -31.44 1.69 3.56
CA ASP A 279 -31.30 3.12 3.82
C ASP A 279 -29.81 3.54 3.91
N PHE A 280 -28.90 2.68 3.46
CA PHE A 280 -27.47 2.94 3.56
C PHE A 280 -27.05 4.17 2.77
N SER A 281 -26.44 5.13 3.49
CA SER A 281 -26.06 6.45 2.96
C SER A 281 -24.57 6.73 3.07
N GLY A 282 -23.74 5.68 3.13
CA GLY A 282 -22.29 5.80 3.30
C GLY A 282 -21.82 5.74 4.76
N TRP A 283 -22.68 5.33 5.69
CA TRP A 283 -22.28 5.05 7.07
C TRP A 283 -23.14 3.92 7.66
N MET A 284 -22.61 3.23 8.69
CA MET A 284 -23.36 2.26 9.49
C MET A 284 -22.87 2.20 10.93
N LYS A 285 -23.71 1.73 11.83
CA LYS A 285 -23.54 1.57 13.28
C LYS A 285 -23.76 0.10 13.62
N MET A 286 -22.84 -0.49 14.38
CA MET A 286 -22.89 -1.90 14.80
C MET A 286 -22.67 -2.06 16.31
N LYS A 287 -22.96 -3.24 16.86
CA LYS A 287 -22.62 -3.57 18.26
C LYS A 287 -21.10 -3.60 18.46
N LYS A 288 -20.62 -3.02 19.57
CA LYS A 288 -19.20 -3.08 19.94
C LYS A 288 -18.84 -4.53 20.32
N ILE A 289 -17.80 -5.05 19.69
CA ILE A 289 -17.25 -6.36 20.01
C ILE A 289 -16.21 -6.17 21.12
N VAL A 290 -16.45 -6.79 22.28
CA VAL A 290 -15.52 -6.81 23.43
C VAL A 290 -14.47 -7.91 23.21
N GLY A 291 -13.22 -7.62 23.55
CA GLY A 291 -12.11 -8.57 23.47
C GLY A 291 -10.76 -7.86 23.32
N THR A 292 -9.69 -8.63 23.23
CA THR A 292 -8.32 -8.14 23.06
C THR A 292 -7.74 -8.67 21.75
N HIS A 293 -7.18 -7.78 20.93
CA HIS A 293 -6.40 -8.18 19.77
C HIS A 293 -5.11 -8.88 20.18
N ILE A 294 -4.72 -9.94 19.45
CA ILE A 294 -3.60 -10.79 19.83
C ILE A 294 -2.28 -10.01 20.00
N TRP A 295 -1.99 -8.99 19.16
CA TRP A 295 -0.74 -8.21 19.25
C TRP A 295 -0.66 -7.28 20.46
N LYS A 296 -1.79 -7.05 21.14
CA LYS A 296 -1.81 -6.34 22.43
C LYS A 296 -1.44 -7.27 23.58
N HIS A 297 -1.57 -8.58 23.41
CA HIS A 297 -1.25 -9.56 24.43
C HIS A 297 0.28 -9.67 24.62
N ARG A 298 0.72 -9.81 25.87
CA ARG A 298 2.16 -9.85 26.21
C ARG A 298 2.92 -11.00 25.55
N LEU A 299 2.26 -12.15 25.36
CA LEU A 299 2.88 -13.33 24.74
C LEU A 299 3.15 -13.15 23.25
N TYR A 300 2.38 -12.30 22.56
CA TYR A 300 2.65 -11.98 21.15
C TYR A 300 3.92 -11.15 20.95
N LYS A 301 4.43 -10.52 22.02
CA LYS A 301 5.70 -9.76 21.99
C LYS A 301 6.93 -10.64 22.23
N LYS A 302 6.75 -11.93 22.52
CA LYS A 302 7.84 -12.88 22.66
C LYS A 302 8.46 -13.19 21.30
N HIS A 303 9.66 -13.75 21.32
CA HIS A 303 10.34 -14.16 20.10
C HIS A 303 9.51 -15.22 19.35
N PRO A 304 9.34 -15.14 18.01
CA PRO A 304 8.47 -16.06 17.27
C PRO A 304 8.81 -17.55 17.36
N PHE A 305 10.06 -17.87 17.72
CA PHE A 305 10.53 -19.23 17.94
C PHE A 305 10.50 -19.67 19.41
N SER A 306 9.99 -18.83 20.33
CA SER A 306 9.78 -19.25 21.71
C SER A 306 8.58 -20.20 21.78
N ILE A 307 8.67 -21.20 22.66
CA ILE A 307 7.60 -22.18 22.87
C ILE A 307 6.31 -21.45 23.26
N GLU A 308 6.42 -20.46 24.14
CA GLU A 308 5.27 -19.70 24.64
C GLU A 308 4.59 -18.89 23.54
N PHE A 309 5.35 -18.30 22.60
CA PHE A 309 4.76 -17.62 21.45
C PHE A 309 4.02 -18.61 20.55
N GLN A 310 4.66 -19.72 20.19
CA GLN A 310 4.09 -20.68 19.25
C GLN A 310 2.85 -21.36 19.81
N GLU A 311 2.85 -21.76 21.07
CA GLU A 311 1.68 -22.34 21.75
C GLU A 311 0.54 -21.34 21.84
N PHE A 312 0.84 -20.10 22.22
CA PHE A 312 -0.14 -19.01 22.31
C PHE A 312 -0.80 -18.72 20.95
N VAL A 313 0.03 -18.50 19.92
CA VAL A 313 -0.45 -18.21 18.57
C VAL A 313 -1.25 -19.38 18.02
N ARG A 314 -0.78 -20.62 18.22
CA ARG A 314 -1.51 -21.83 17.79
C ARG A 314 -2.88 -21.90 18.45
N ALA A 315 -2.98 -21.69 19.76
CA ALA A 315 -4.26 -21.69 20.47
C ALA A 315 -5.24 -20.65 19.90
N CYS A 316 -4.75 -19.44 19.61
CA CYS A 316 -5.53 -18.41 18.94
C CYS A 316 -5.99 -18.82 17.53
N MET A 317 -5.14 -19.47 16.71
CA MET A 317 -5.53 -19.95 15.38
C MET A 317 -6.68 -20.97 15.46
N HIS A 318 -6.59 -21.93 16.39
CA HIS A 318 -7.63 -22.95 16.55
C HIS A 318 -8.96 -22.36 17.03
N LEU A 319 -8.93 -21.36 17.91
CA LEU A 319 -10.16 -20.66 18.32
C LEU A 319 -10.75 -19.81 17.19
N ALA A 320 -9.92 -19.15 16.39
CA ALA A 320 -10.38 -18.46 15.19
C ALA A 320 -11.06 -19.46 14.23
N MET A 321 -10.48 -20.64 14.05
CA MET A 321 -11.08 -21.72 13.26
C MET A 321 -12.45 -22.17 13.76
N ASP A 322 -12.60 -22.32 15.07
CA ASP A 322 -13.92 -22.67 15.63
C ASP A 322 -14.95 -21.59 15.32
N GLY A 323 -14.55 -20.31 15.37
CA GLY A 323 -15.37 -19.19 14.95
C GLY A 323 -15.79 -19.31 13.48
N ILE A 324 -14.84 -19.59 12.58
CA ILE A 324 -15.10 -19.75 11.15
C ILE A 324 -16.08 -20.91 10.91
N GLU A 325 -15.81 -22.07 11.50
CA GLU A 325 -16.68 -23.24 11.37
C GLU A 325 -18.08 -22.99 11.92
N HIS A 326 -18.20 -22.26 13.04
CA HIS A 326 -19.49 -21.89 13.62
C HIS A 326 -20.28 -21.01 12.66
N VAL A 327 -19.66 -20.00 12.05
CA VAL A 327 -20.33 -19.14 11.07
C VAL A 327 -20.77 -19.95 9.86
N VAL A 328 -19.90 -20.79 9.32
CA VAL A 328 -20.23 -21.63 8.15
C VAL A 328 -21.42 -22.55 8.46
N LYS A 329 -21.41 -23.22 9.61
CA LYS A 329 -22.49 -24.15 10.01
C LYS A 329 -23.81 -23.43 10.30
N THR A 330 -23.75 -22.25 10.91
CA THR A 330 -24.95 -21.53 11.38
C THR A 330 -25.57 -20.69 10.26
N TYR A 331 -24.73 -20.04 9.45
CA TYR A 331 -25.14 -19.03 8.49
C TYR A 331 -24.88 -19.41 7.03
N GLY A 332 -24.14 -20.48 6.76
CA GLY A 332 -23.86 -20.96 5.39
C GLY A 332 -22.84 -20.11 4.63
N VAL A 333 -21.96 -19.42 5.37
CA VAL A 333 -21.09 -18.35 4.87
C VAL A 333 -19.68 -18.51 5.47
N GLU A 334 -18.63 -18.49 4.65
CA GLU A 334 -17.23 -18.67 5.06
C GLU A 334 -16.43 -17.36 5.03
N HIS A 335 -16.17 -16.71 6.17
CA HIS A 335 -15.35 -15.49 6.22
C HIS A 335 -13.95 -15.72 5.66
N CYS A 336 -13.56 -15.02 4.59
CA CYS A 336 -12.25 -15.25 3.94
C CYS A 336 -11.09 -14.43 4.52
N ASP A 337 -11.32 -13.58 5.53
CA ASP A 337 -10.28 -12.69 6.08
C ASP A 337 -10.16 -12.77 7.62
N ALA A 338 -10.09 -14.00 8.16
CA ALA A 338 -9.85 -14.23 9.58
C ALA A 338 -8.37 -14.13 9.97
N HIS A 339 -7.61 -13.19 9.39
CA HIS A 339 -6.24 -12.91 9.85
C HIS A 339 -6.31 -12.40 11.30
N PHE A 340 -5.29 -12.56 12.15
CA PHE A 340 -5.42 -12.17 13.55
C PHE A 340 -5.79 -10.71 13.79
N LYS A 341 -5.44 -9.82 12.85
CA LYS A 341 -5.88 -8.42 12.86
C LYS A 341 -7.39 -8.18 12.77
N ASN A 342 -8.12 -9.21 12.38
CA ASN A 342 -9.56 -9.26 12.26
C ASN A 342 -10.17 -10.20 13.29
N VAL A 343 -9.43 -10.54 14.35
CA VAL A 343 -9.94 -11.38 15.43
C VAL A 343 -9.65 -10.70 16.76
N VAL A 344 -10.67 -10.66 17.61
CA VAL A 344 -10.50 -10.30 19.02
C VAL A 344 -10.74 -11.53 19.87
N PHE A 345 -9.94 -11.65 20.92
CA PHE A 345 -9.93 -12.82 21.79
C PHE A 345 -10.36 -12.42 23.20
N ASP A 346 -11.19 -13.24 23.81
CA ASP A 346 -11.39 -13.23 25.25
C ASP A 346 -10.31 -14.13 25.88
N PHE A 347 -9.72 -13.69 26.99
CA PHE A 347 -8.63 -14.39 27.67
C PHE A 347 -8.97 -14.71 29.12
N ASP A 348 -8.54 -15.88 29.59
CA ASP A 348 -8.45 -16.24 31.01
C ASP A 348 -6.96 -16.34 31.38
N GLY A 349 -6.45 -15.28 32.02
CA GLY A 349 -5.00 -15.09 32.16
C GLY A 349 -4.34 -14.99 30.77
N ASP A 350 -3.40 -15.90 30.50
CA ASP A 350 -2.71 -15.99 29.21
C ASP A 350 -3.42 -16.89 28.19
N LYS A 351 -4.47 -17.61 28.60
CA LYS A 351 -5.13 -18.61 27.76
C LYS A 351 -6.24 -17.94 26.96
N PRO A 352 -6.19 -17.93 25.61
CA PRO A 352 -7.33 -17.53 24.83
C PRO A 352 -8.46 -18.54 25.06
N VAL A 353 -9.68 -18.08 25.32
CA VAL A 353 -10.84 -18.94 25.59
C VAL A 353 -11.93 -18.80 24.54
N ARG A 354 -11.96 -17.67 23.83
CA ARG A 354 -12.93 -17.42 22.77
C ARG A 354 -12.33 -16.49 21.72
N ALA A 355 -12.60 -16.78 20.45
CA ALA A 355 -12.34 -15.86 19.35
C ALA A 355 -13.66 -15.24 18.88
N ARG A 356 -13.61 -13.96 18.50
CA ARG A 356 -14.68 -13.27 17.79
C ARG A 356 -14.08 -12.70 16.52
N LEU A 357 -14.61 -13.17 15.39
CA LEU A 357 -14.21 -12.70 14.09
C LEU A 357 -14.82 -11.30 13.88
N LEU A 358 -13.99 -10.36 13.48
CA LEU A 358 -14.38 -9.05 13.01
C LEU A 358 -14.53 -9.17 11.48
N ASP A 359 -15.67 -8.74 10.94
CA ASP A 359 -15.99 -8.89 9.52
C ASP A 359 -15.35 -7.77 8.68
N TRP A 360 -14.64 -8.15 7.62
CA TRP A 360 -13.81 -7.23 6.84
C TRP A 360 -13.67 -7.56 5.35
N GLY A 361 -14.43 -8.53 4.83
CA GLY A 361 -14.34 -8.86 3.41
C GLY A 361 -14.76 -10.28 3.10
N ILE A 362 -15.25 -10.45 1.88
CA ILE A 362 -16.29 -11.41 1.52
C ILE A 362 -16.03 -12.85 1.88
N ALA A 363 -17.15 -13.44 2.30
CA ALA A 363 -17.32 -14.80 2.67
C ALA A 363 -18.07 -15.57 1.59
N VAL A 364 -17.44 -16.57 0.99
CA VAL A 364 -18.08 -17.39 -0.03
C VAL A 364 -19.17 -18.24 0.62
N LYS A 365 -20.30 -18.47 -0.08
CA LYS A 365 -21.27 -19.44 0.38
C LYS A 365 -20.57 -20.76 0.61
N MET A 366 -20.68 -21.28 1.81
CA MET A 366 -20.08 -22.54 2.20
C MET A 366 -21.16 -23.28 2.96
N LYS A 367 -21.59 -24.41 2.41
CA LYS A 367 -22.64 -25.21 3.03
C LYS A 367 -22.00 -26.33 3.83
N TRP A 368 -22.41 -26.49 5.07
CA TRP A 368 -22.23 -27.75 5.78
C TRP A 368 -23.32 -28.73 5.35
N ASP A 369 -22.94 -29.85 4.73
CA ASP A 369 -23.91 -30.88 4.28
C ASP A 369 -24.19 -31.98 5.31
N GLY A 370 -23.61 -31.87 6.51
CA GLY A 370 -23.66 -32.90 7.57
C GLY A 370 -22.36 -33.70 7.69
N ASN A 371 -21.51 -33.69 6.66
CA ASN A 371 -20.22 -34.40 6.67
C ASN A 371 -19.07 -33.59 6.05
N ARG A 372 -19.38 -32.68 5.12
CA ARG A 372 -18.39 -31.89 4.38
C ARG A 372 -18.80 -30.44 4.30
N TYR A 373 -17.78 -29.60 4.22
CA TYR A 373 -17.91 -28.21 3.83
C TYR A 373 -17.90 -28.15 2.31
N VAL A 374 -18.99 -27.66 1.71
CA VAL A 374 -19.20 -27.59 0.27
C VAL A 374 -19.16 -26.14 -0.17
N ARG A 375 -18.16 -25.80 -0.98
CA ARG A 375 -17.98 -24.46 -1.55
C ARG A 375 -19.13 -24.18 -2.52
N GLY A 376 -19.80 -23.05 -2.34
CA GLY A 376 -20.82 -22.53 -3.22
C GLY A 376 -20.27 -22.02 -4.55
N ASP A 377 -21.18 -21.65 -5.42
CA ASP A 377 -20.93 -21.14 -6.77
C ASP A 377 -20.65 -19.63 -6.83
N ASP A 378 -20.66 -18.96 -5.68
CA ASP A 378 -20.43 -17.52 -5.58
C ASP A 378 -18.99 -17.13 -5.95
N ILE A 379 -18.85 -15.92 -6.49
CA ILE A 379 -17.57 -15.35 -6.94
C ILE A 379 -16.66 -15.04 -5.75
N GLN A 380 -15.42 -15.51 -5.88
CA GLN A 380 -14.29 -15.14 -5.04
C GLN A 380 -13.96 -13.66 -5.23
N LEU A 381 -14.13 -12.86 -4.18
CA LEU A 381 -13.75 -11.44 -4.21
C LEU A 381 -12.36 -11.17 -3.64
N ILE A 382 -11.76 -12.11 -2.93
CA ILE A 382 -10.35 -12.07 -2.54
C ILE A 382 -9.82 -13.50 -2.52
N VAL A 383 -9.01 -13.85 -3.50
CA VAL A 383 -8.09 -14.99 -3.42
C VAL A 383 -6.73 -14.37 -3.14
N PRO A 384 -6.18 -14.51 -1.92
CA PRO A 384 -4.73 -14.49 -1.79
C PRO A 384 -4.20 -15.53 -2.80
N PRO A 385 -3.09 -15.28 -3.51
CA PRO A 385 -2.49 -16.20 -4.51
C PRO A 385 -2.17 -17.62 -3.99
N TYR A 386 -2.51 -17.91 -2.74
CA TYR A 386 -2.37 -19.19 -2.05
C TYR A 386 -3.67 -20.01 -1.91
N GLN A 387 -4.82 -19.57 -2.46
CA GLN A 387 -6.10 -20.29 -2.30
C GLN A 387 -6.61 -20.94 -3.62
N ASP A 388 -6.32 -22.24 -3.81
CA ASP A 388 -6.96 -23.08 -4.84
C ASP A 388 -8.34 -23.57 -4.37
N SER A 389 -9.32 -22.68 -4.27
CA SER A 389 -10.72 -23.04 -3.96
C SER A 389 -11.63 -22.79 -5.16
N LYS A 390 -12.46 -23.77 -5.52
CA LYS A 390 -13.41 -23.70 -6.66
C LYS A 390 -14.82 -24.06 -6.21
N ALA A 391 -15.81 -23.54 -6.92
CA ALA A 391 -17.20 -23.89 -6.73
C ALA A 391 -17.40 -25.42 -6.74
N GLY A 392 -18.18 -25.93 -5.78
CA GLY A 392 -18.47 -27.36 -5.62
C GLY A 392 -17.36 -28.18 -4.95
N MET A 393 -16.20 -27.61 -4.64
CA MET A 393 -15.17 -28.32 -3.86
C MET A 393 -15.72 -28.71 -2.50
N LYS A 394 -15.35 -29.91 -2.04
CA LYS A 394 -15.79 -30.47 -0.77
C LYS A 394 -14.59 -30.73 0.11
N TYR A 395 -14.63 -30.21 1.32
CA TYR A 395 -13.60 -30.40 2.34
C TYR A 395 -14.17 -31.24 3.47
N THR A 396 -13.43 -32.26 3.90
CA THR A 396 -13.66 -32.85 5.23
C THR A 396 -13.35 -31.80 6.31
N PRO A 397 -13.81 -31.97 7.56
CA PRO A 397 -13.46 -31.04 8.64
C PRO A 397 -11.96 -30.85 8.83
N ASP A 398 -11.17 -31.93 8.73
CA ASP A 398 -9.71 -31.86 8.84
C ASP A 398 -9.08 -31.08 7.68
N GLN A 399 -9.52 -31.35 6.44
CA GLN A 399 -9.05 -30.61 5.26
C GLN A 399 -9.37 -29.12 5.36
N PHE A 400 -10.58 -28.78 5.82
CA PHE A 400 -11.02 -27.40 5.98
C PHE A 400 -10.18 -26.66 7.02
N ARG A 401 -9.90 -27.30 8.17
CA ARG A 401 -9.05 -26.74 9.22
C ARG A 401 -7.59 -26.58 8.79
N ARG A 402 -7.00 -27.62 8.19
CA ARG A 402 -5.62 -27.56 7.69
C ARG A 402 -5.43 -26.46 6.66
N TYR A 403 -6.39 -26.32 5.75
CA TYR A 403 -6.41 -25.25 4.75
C TYR A 403 -6.28 -23.87 5.40
N TRP A 404 -7.15 -23.57 6.36
CA TRP A 404 -7.17 -22.27 7.02
C TRP A 404 -5.99 -22.01 7.96
N ILE A 405 -5.58 -23.02 8.75
CA ILE A 405 -4.41 -22.89 9.62
C ILE A 405 -3.16 -22.64 8.79
N THR A 406 -3.00 -23.34 7.66
CA THR A 406 -1.88 -23.10 6.74
C THR A 406 -1.87 -21.65 6.25
N TRP A 407 -3.03 -21.13 5.88
CA TRP A 407 -3.16 -19.74 5.45
C TRP A 407 -2.77 -18.78 6.58
N MET A 408 -3.31 -18.93 7.80
CA MET A 408 -2.97 -18.08 8.94
C MET A 408 -1.48 -18.13 9.28
N VAL A 409 -0.86 -19.31 9.26
CA VAL A 409 0.59 -19.46 9.52
C VAL A 409 1.42 -18.72 8.47
N LYS A 410 1.07 -18.84 7.18
CA LYS A 410 1.75 -18.11 6.10
C LYS A 410 1.58 -16.59 6.24
N THR A 411 0.39 -16.12 6.57
CA THR A 411 0.13 -14.69 6.78
C THR A 411 0.91 -14.14 7.98
N GLU A 412 1.01 -14.88 9.08
CA GLU A 412 1.82 -14.48 10.23
C GLU A 412 3.32 -14.48 9.92
N TYR A 413 3.79 -15.44 9.11
CA TYR A 413 5.14 -15.42 8.57
C TYR A 413 5.42 -14.13 7.78
N ASP A 414 4.58 -13.81 6.79
CA ASP A 414 4.76 -12.63 5.94
C ASP A 414 4.74 -11.33 6.78
N ALA A 415 3.91 -11.29 7.82
CA ALA A 415 3.83 -10.16 8.76
C ALA A 415 5.09 -10.02 9.63
N LEU A 416 5.69 -11.12 10.10
CA LEU A 416 6.93 -11.08 10.89
C LEU A 416 8.14 -10.76 10.00
N TRP A 417 8.15 -11.29 8.78
CA TRP A 417 9.18 -11.06 7.77
C TRP A 417 9.24 -9.59 7.35
N SER A 418 8.09 -9.01 6.96
CA SER A 418 7.99 -7.59 6.57
C SER A 418 8.41 -6.60 7.68
N ARG A 419 8.34 -7.02 8.95
CA ARG A 419 8.76 -6.22 10.11
C ARG A 419 10.23 -6.44 10.50
N ASN A 420 10.99 -7.21 9.73
CA ASN A 420 12.38 -7.59 10.03
C ASN A 420 12.53 -8.30 11.40
N VAL A 421 11.50 -9.03 11.86
CA VAL A 421 11.54 -9.76 13.15
C VAL A 421 12.22 -11.11 13.01
N ILE A 422 12.16 -11.71 11.82
CA ILE A 422 12.76 -13.01 11.48
C ILE A 422 13.57 -12.87 10.19
N THR A 423 14.57 -13.74 9.96
CA THR A 423 15.32 -13.82 8.69
C THR A 423 14.60 -14.68 7.64
N GLU A 424 15.05 -14.67 6.37
CA GLU A 424 14.40 -15.46 5.30
C GLU A 424 14.55 -16.95 5.61
N ARG A 425 15.74 -17.28 6.09
CA ARG A 425 16.10 -18.61 6.58
C ARG A 425 15.20 -19.04 7.73
N ASP A 426 14.95 -18.14 8.68
CA ASP A 426 14.03 -18.40 9.79
C ASP A 426 12.60 -18.62 9.28
N GLY A 427 12.18 -17.84 8.29
CA GLY A 427 10.93 -17.99 7.57
C GLY A 427 10.73 -19.35 6.92
N GLN A 428 11.74 -19.78 6.15
CA GLN A 428 11.75 -21.10 5.53
C GLN A 428 11.67 -22.21 6.58
N ALA A 429 12.34 -22.06 7.74
CA ALA A 429 12.22 -23.00 8.85
C ALA A 429 10.82 -22.98 9.48
N PHE A 430 10.23 -21.80 9.66
CA PHE A 430 8.89 -21.58 10.22
C PHE A 430 7.79 -22.25 9.38
N LEU A 431 7.92 -22.20 8.04
CA LEU A 431 6.96 -22.80 7.11
C LEU A 431 7.22 -24.29 6.81
N LYS A 432 8.37 -24.84 7.22
CA LYS A 432 8.75 -26.23 6.92
C LYS A 432 8.00 -27.26 7.76
N ASP A 433 7.59 -26.93 8.98
CA ASP A 433 6.86 -27.84 9.88
C ASP A 433 5.46 -27.31 10.18
N LEU A 434 4.56 -27.44 9.21
CA LEU A 434 3.14 -27.09 9.38
C LEU A 434 2.36 -28.11 10.24
N GLU A 435 2.86 -29.35 10.35
CA GLU A 435 2.15 -30.42 11.08
C GLU A 435 2.03 -30.10 12.57
N GLY A 436 3.02 -29.42 13.16
CA GLY A 436 2.94 -28.93 14.53
C GLY A 436 1.76 -27.97 14.77
N TRP A 437 1.37 -27.18 13.77
CA TRP A 437 0.30 -26.19 13.87
C TRP A 437 -1.11 -26.78 13.82
N TYR A 438 -1.27 -27.93 13.17
CA TYR A 438 -2.57 -28.61 13.07
C TYR A 438 -2.98 -29.34 14.37
N ARG A 439 -2.02 -29.59 15.28
CA ARG A 439 -2.30 -30.28 16.54
C ARG A 439 -2.99 -29.32 17.51
N ARG A 440 -4.19 -29.71 17.94
CA ARG A 440 -4.90 -29.09 19.05
C ARG A 440 -4.28 -29.57 20.36
N GLN A 441 -3.89 -28.66 21.25
CA GLN A 441 -3.48 -29.00 22.61
C GLN A 441 -4.70 -29.13 23.52
#